data_AF-A0A972SE56-F1
#
_entry.id   AF-A0A972SE56-F1
#
_cell.length_a   1.000
_cell.length_b   1.000
_cell.length_c   1.000
_cell.angle_alpha   90.00
_cell.angle_beta   90.00
_cell.angle_gamma   90.00
#
_symmetry.space_group_name_H-M   'P 1'
#
loop_
_entity.id
_entity.type
_entity.pdbx_description
1 polymer ?
#
loop_
_entity_poly.entity_id
_entity_poly.type
_entity_poly.pdbx_seq_one_letter_code
_entity_poly.pdbx_strand_id
1 'polypeptide(L)'
;PIQLEAQGYQITTFPVADYVTLASNGLITNETLLKEDPEMVHRFVLATLRGINYTIHYPHEAYEISTKYVDGLTEQDYDLQMQILKTAIEYWKGDPLGYAQPEAWEKMKEVLLAMGLITHDQDVTQAYTNDFIRR
;
A
#
# COMPACT_ATOMS: atom_id res chain seq x y z
N PRO A 1 0.28 -14.07 -7.98
CA PRO A 1 0.14 -15.20 -8.92
C PRO A 1 1.14 -15.15 -10.09
N ILE A 2 1.42 -13.94 -10.61
CA ILE A 2 2.23 -13.69 -11.82
C ILE A 2 3.54 -14.51 -11.90
N GLN A 3 4.36 -14.51 -10.84
CA GLN A 3 5.64 -15.25 -10.83
C GLN A 3 5.46 -16.77 -11.00
N LEU A 4 4.44 -17.34 -10.36
CA LEU A 4 4.15 -18.78 -10.43
C LEU A 4 3.55 -19.16 -11.79
N GLU A 5 2.70 -18.30 -12.34
CA GLU A 5 2.15 -18.49 -13.70
C GLU A 5 3.27 -18.44 -14.75
N ALA A 6 4.23 -17.51 -14.61
CA ALA A 6 5.41 -17.43 -15.47
C ALA A 6 6.32 -18.67 -15.36
N GLN A 7 6.28 -19.38 -14.24
CA GLN A 7 6.97 -20.66 -14.04
C GLN A 7 6.16 -21.88 -14.55
N GLY A 8 4.98 -21.66 -15.15
CA GLY A 8 4.15 -22.71 -15.75
C GLY A 8 3.24 -23.44 -14.76
N TYR A 9 3.11 -22.95 -13.52
CA TYR A 9 2.15 -23.52 -12.57
C TYR A 9 0.72 -23.14 -12.95
N GLN A 10 -0.19 -24.10 -12.81
CA GLN A 10 -1.63 -23.83 -12.88
C GLN A 10 -2.08 -23.25 -11.53
N ILE A 11 -2.50 -21.99 -11.52
CA ILE A 11 -2.91 -21.27 -10.32
C ILE A 11 -4.41 -21.00 -10.35
N THR A 12 -5.07 -21.21 -9.22
CA THR A 12 -6.40 -20.68 -8.95
C THR A 12 -6.26 -19.57 -7.92
N THR A 13 -6.64 -18.35 -8.28
CA THR A 13 -6.55 -17.18 -7.40
C THR A 13 -7.93 -16.88 -6.83
N PHE A 14 -8.00 -16.67 -5.51
CA PHE A 14 -9.16 -16.12 -4.82
C PHE A 14 -8.77 -14.73 -4.29
N PRO A 15 -9.03 -13.64 -5.03
CA PRO A 15 -8.67 -12.31 -4.58
C PRO A 15 -9.47 -11.94 -3.34
N VAL A 16 -8.80 -11.60 -2.24
CA VAL A 16 -9.49 -11.17 -0.99
C VAL A 16 -10.40 -9.97 -1.26
N ALA A 17 -9.97 -9.07 -2.14
CA ALA A 17 -10.71 -7.87 -2.54
C ALA A 17 -12.09 -8.17 -3.17
N ASP A 18 -12.31 -9.38 -3.71
CA ASP A 18 -13.61 -9.77 -4.27
C ASP A 18 -14.65 -10.08 -3.17
N TYR A 19 -14.20 -10.32 -1.94
CA TYR A 19 -15.05 -10.73 -0.82
C TYR A 19 -15.10 -9.69 0.28
N VAL A 20 -14.00 -8.95 0.50
CA VAL A 20 -13.88 -7.99 1.59
C VAL A 20 -12.87 -6.90 1.26
N THR A 21 -13.25 -5.64 1.54
CA THR A 21 -12.34 -4.50 1.49
C THR A 21 -11.75 -4.30 2.88
N LEU A 22 -10.44 -4.48 3.00
CA LEU A 22 -9.71 -4.39 4.26
C LEU A 22 -8.70 -3.24 4.20
N ALA A 23 -8.39 -2.66 5.35
CA ALA A 23 -7.26 -1.75 5.47
C ALA A 23 -5.98 -2.43 4.94
N SER A 24 -5.24 -1.71 4.09
CA SER A 24 -4.08 -2.23 3.35
C SER A 24 -2.78 -1.60 3.88
N ASN A 25 -1.69 -1.81 3.15
CA ASN A 25 -0.40 -1.22 3.45
C ASN A 25 -0.49 0.32 3.50
N GLY A 26 0.21 0.91 4.45
CA GLY A 26 0.30 2.36 4.63
C GLY A 26 1.60 2.76 5.32
N LEU A 27 1.82 4.07 5.42
CA LEU A 27 2.90 4.60 6.24
C LEU A 27 2.50 4.55 7.71
N ILE A 28 3.39 4.01 8.55
CA ILE A 28 3.17 3.91 10.00
C ILE A 28 4.21 4.77 10.70
N THR A 29 3.77 5.56 11.67
CA THR A 29 4.61 6.33 12.58
C THR A 29 4.08 6.16 14.01
N ASN A 30 4.85 6.61 15.00
CA ASN A 30 4.42 6.59 16.40
C ASN A 30 3.77 7.92 16.80
N GLU A 31 2.96 7.90 17.86
CA GLU A 31 2.30 9.10 18.39
C GLU A 31 3.26 10.17 18.88
N THR A 32 4.44 9.80 19.37
CA THR A 32 5.45 10.75 19.84
C THR A 32 5.91 11.63 18.69
N LEU A 33 6.25 11.04 17.54
CA LEU A 33 6.70 11.79 16.37
C LEU A 33 5.57 12.64 15.78
N LEU A 34 4.32 12.16 15.80
CA LEU A 34 3.16 12.96 15.39
C LEU A 34 2.96 14.21 16.25
N LYS A 35 3.26 14.13 17.56
CA LYS A 35 3.11 15.24 18.51
C LYS A 35 4.30 16.19 18.47
N GLU A 36 5.51 15.66 18.37
CA GLU A 36 6.76 16.43 18.48
C GLU A 36 7.18 17.09 17.17
N ASP A 37 6.98 16.44 16.01
CA ASP A 37 7.35 16.99 14.70
C ASP A 37 6.31 16.63 13.61
N PRO A 38 5.07 17.15 13.73
CA PRO A 38 4.01 16.91 12.73
C PRO A 38 4.41 17.42 11.34
N GLU A 39 5.24 18.47 11.27
CA GLU A 39 5.71 19.04 10.01
C GLU A 39 6.66 18.09 9.26
N MET A 40 7.53 17.36 9.97
CA MET A 40 8.34 16.32 9.34
C MET A 40 7.47 15.18 8.81
N VAL A 41 6.49 14.72 9.59
CA VAL A 41 5.55 13.68 9.13
C VAL A 41 4.80 14.15 7.88
N HIS A 42 4.30 15.38 7.89
CA HIS A 42 3.61 15.95 6.73
C HIS A 42 4.51 15.99 5.48
N ARG A 43 5.73 16.51 5.61
CA ARG A 43 6.70 16.56 4.49
C ARG A 43 7.04 15.17 3.98
N PHE A 44 7.18 14.18 4.87
CA PHE A 44 7.46 12.80 4.49
C PHE A 44 6.29 12.20 3.71
N VAL A 45 5.07 12.31 4.22
CA VAL A 45 3.85 11.83 3.54
C VAL A 45 3.73 12.46 2.15
N LEU A 46 3.88 13.78 2.03
CA LEU A 46 3.81 14.45 0.73
C LEU A 46 4.93 14.01 -0.23
N ALA A 47 6.15 13.78 0.25
CA ALA A 47 7.23 13.28 -0.59
C ALA A 47 6.95 11.85 -1.08
N THR A 48 6.45 10.97 -0.21
CA THR A 48 6.04 9.62 -0.59
C THR A 48 4.90 9.64 -1.61
N LEU A 49 3.86 10.44 -1.39
CA LEU A 49 2.72 10.54 -2.31
C LEU A 49 3.15 11.08 -3.69
N ARG A 50 4.10 12.02 -3.74
CA ARG A 50 4.70 12.47 -5.02
C ARG A 50 5.44 11.33 -5.73
N GLY A 51 6.20 10.52 -4.99
CA GLY A 51 6.87 9.34 -5.54
C GLY A 51 5.89 8.31 -6.10
N ILE A 52 4.86 7.95 -5.32
CA ILE A 52 3.80 7.04 -5.77
C ILE A 52 3.10 7.59 -7.01
N ASN A 53 2.70 8.87 -6.99
CA ASN A 53 2.07 9.51 -8.13
C ASN A 53 2.98 9.50 -9.37
N TYR A 54 4.28 9.73 -9.20
CA TYR A 54 5.26 9.63 -10.29
C TYR A 54 5.30 8.21 -10.85
N THR A 55 5.43 7.19 -10.00
CA THR A 55 5.48 5.79 -10.42
C THR A 55 4.23 5.35 -11.17
N ILE A 56 3.05 5.82 -10.75
CA ILE A 56 1.77 5.54 -11.43
C ILE A 56 1.80 6.06 -12.88
N HIS A 57 2.36 7.26 -13.11
CA HIS A 57 2.37 7.90 -14.43
C HIS A 57 3.58 7.54 -15.29
N TYR A 58 4.71 7.17 -14.66
CA TYR A 58 5.99 6.90 -15.32
C TYR A 58 6.61 5.58 -14.81
N PRO A 59 5.94 4.42 -14.98
CA PRO A 59 6.38 3.15 -14.38
C PRO A 59 7.73 2.66 -14.92
N HIS A 60 8.05 2.93 -16.19
CA HIS A 60 9.33 2.55 -16.80
C HIS A 60 10.49 3.33 -16.20
N GLU A 61 10.34 4.66 -16.05
CA GLU A 61 11.35 5.51 -15.44
C GLU A 61 11.50 5.19 -13.95
N ALA A 62 10.38 4.95 -13.25
CA ALA A 62 10.42 4.54 -11.85
C ALA A 62 11.20 3.22 -11.67
N TYR A 63 10.99 2.23 -12.54
CA TYR A 63 11.77 0.99 -12.53
C TYR A 63 13.26 1.26 -12.75
N GLU A 64 13.63 2.08 -13.75
CA GLU A 64 15.02 2.43 -14.03
C GLU A 64 15.68 3.13 -12.83
N ILE A 65 14.97 4.07 -12.19
CA ILE A 65 15.44 4.71 -10.96
C ILE A 65 15.67 3.65 -9.86
N SER A 66 14.75 2.71 -9.67
CA SER A 66 14.87 1.63 -8.68
C SER A 66 16.10 0.74 -8.89
N THR A 67 16.59 0.56 -10.12
CA THR A 67 17.80 -0.26 -10.37
C THR A 67 19.06 0.27 -9.69
N LYS A 68 19.08 1.56 -9.31
CA LYS A 68 20.19 2.18 -8.57
C LYS A 68 20.16 1.91 -7.07
N TYR A 69 19.02 1.43 -6.54
CA TYR A 69 18.77 1.33 -5.10
C TYR A 69 18.31 -0.07 -4.65
N VAL A 70 17.81 -0.90 -5.56
CA VAL A 70 17.31 -2.25 -5.26
C VAL A 70 18.31 -3.28 -5.77
N ASP A 71 19.04 -3.89 -4.85
CA ASP A 71 20.02 -4.93 -5.14
C ASP A 71 19.37 -6.14 -5.83
N GLY A 72 20.02 -6.64 -6.88
CA GLY A 72 19.55 -7.80 -7.65
C GLY A 72 18.37 -7.52 -8.58
N LEU A 73 17.82 -6.30 -8.64
CA LEU A 73 16.71 -5.98 -9.54
C LEU A 73 17.07 -6.17 -11.02
N THR A 74 18.30 -5.82 -11.40
CA THR A 74 18.79 -5.95 -12.79
C THR A 74 19.06 -7.39 -13.20
N GLU A 75 19.15 -8.32 -12.25
CA GLU A 75 19.36 -9.75 -12.50
C GLU A 75 18.03 -10.49 -12.77
N GLN A 76 16.91 -9.83 -12.50
CA GLN A 76 15.57 -10.37 -12.70
C GLN A 76 15.06 -10.11 -14.12
N ASP A 77 14.06 -10.90 -14.53
CA ASP A 77 13.37 -10.71 -15.79
C ASP A 77 12.63 -9.36 -15.81
N TYR A 78 13.08 -8.46 -16.68
CA TYR A 78 12.54 -7.10 -16.79
C TYR A 78 11.05 -7.09 -17.11
N ASP A 79 10.60 -7.89 -18.07
CA ASP A 79 9.22 -7.87 -18.54
C ASP A 79 8.28 -8.40 -17.44
N LEU A 80 8.73 -9.43 -16.71
CA LEU A 80 8.03 -9.98 -15.56
C LEU A 80 7.93 -8.97 -14.42
N GLN A 81 9.04 -8.31 -14.05
CA GLN A 81 9.01 -7.30 -12.99
C GLN A 81 8.17 -6.08 -13.37
N MET A 82 8.21 -5.68 -14.64
CA MET A 82 7.35 -4.62 -15.16
C MET A 82 5.88 -5.01 -15.09
N GLN A 83 5.52 -6.25 -15.38
CA GLN A 83 4.16 -6.76 -15.23
C GLN A 83 3.71 -6.75 -13.77
N ILE A 84 4.59 -7.15 -12.84
CA ILE A 84 4.34 -7.10 -11.39
C ILE A 84 4.11 -5.65 -10.94
N LEU A 85 4.98 -4.72 -11.34
CA LEU A 85 4.86 -3.31 -11.01
C LEU A 85 3.55 -2.70 -11.52
N LYS A 86 3.19 -2.94 -12.79
CA LYS A 86 1.94 -2.47 -13.38
C LYS A 86 0.72 -3.03 -12.65
N THR A 87 0.77 -4.29 -12.24
CA THR A 87 -0.30 -4.91 -11.46
C THR A 87 -0.40 -4.30 -10.06
N ALA A 88 0.75 -4.02 -9.41
CA ALA A 88 0.78 -3.38 -8.11
C ALA A 88 0.23 -1.95 -8.13
N ILE A 89 0.54 -1.19 -9.20
CA ILE A 89 0.05 0.18 -9.41
C ILE A 89 -1.49 0.27 -9.35
N GLU A 90 -2.22 -0.73 -9.85
CA GLU A 90 -3.68 -0.73 -9.78
C GLU A 90 -4.21 -0.70 -8.34
N TYR A 91 -3.47 -1.25 -7.37
CA TYR A 91 -3.84 -1.23 -5.96
C TYR A 91 -3.47 0.07 -5.23
N TRP A 92 -2.63 0.93 -5.85
CA TRP A 92 -2.19 2.19 -5.24
C TRP A 92 -3.07 3.36 -5.63
N LYS A 93 -3.78 3.25 -6.75
CA LYS A 93 -4.65 4.30 -7.26
C LYS A 93 -5.78 4.57 -6.27
N GLY A 94 -6.07 5.85 -6.08
CA GLY A 94 -7.17 6.34 -5.25
C GLY A 94 -7.31 7.84 -5.42
N ASP A 95 -8.52 8.35 -5.14
CA ASP A 95 -8.79 9.79 -5.13
C ASP A 95 -9.43 10.19 -3.78
N PRO A 96 -8.71 10.94 -2.91
CA PRO A 96 -7.33 11.39 -3.08
C PRO A 96 -6.32 10.23 -2.89
N LEU A 97 -5.15 10.35 -3.51
CA LEU A 97 -4.07 9.37 -3.34
C LEU A 97 -3.64 9.27 -1.87
N GLY A 98 -3.53 8.04 -1.36
CA GLY A 98 -3.13 7.77 0.02
C GLY A 98 -4.23 7.95 1.07
N TYR A 99 -5.48 8.15 0.66
CA TYR A 99 -6.62 8.19 1.59
C TYR A 99 -6.84 6.84 2.28
N ALA A 100 -6.81 6.83 3.60
CA ALA A 100 -7.28 5.71 4.40
C ALA A 100 -8.81 5.72 4.44
N GLN A 101 -9.43 4.70 3.83
CA GLN A 101 -10.89 4.53 3.76
C GLN A 101 -11.44 4.06 5.12
N PRO A 102 -12.26 4.86 5.83
CA PRO A 102 -12.82 4.49 7.13
C PRO A 102 -13.55 3.13 7.11
N GLU A 103 -14.28 2.86 6.04
CA GLU A 103 -15.07 1.64 5.87
C GLU A 103 -14.18 0.39 5.83
N ALA A 104 -12.98 0.49 5.26
CA ALA A 104 -12.03 -0.61 5.19
C ALA A 104 -11.44 -0.96 6.57
N TRP A 105 -11.28 0.04 7.45
CA TRP A 105 -10.83 -0.14 8.82
C TRP A 105 -11.92 -0.75 9.71
N GLU A 106 -13.16 -0.25 9.60
CA GLU A 106 -14.31 -0.85 10.28
C GLU A 106 -14.50 -2.31 9.86
N LYS A 107 -14.43 -2.59 8.56
CA LYS A 107 -14.53 -3.95 8.04
C LYS A 107 -13.40 -4.85 8.54
N MET A 108 -12.17 -4.35 8.61
CA MET A 108 -11.04 -5.07 9.20
C MET A 108 -11.32 -5.43 10.65
N LYS A 109 -11.79 -4.47 11.46
CA LYS A 109 -12.16 -4.72 12.86
C LYS A 109 -13.23 -5.80 12.98
N GLU A 110 -14.30 -5.73 12.18
CA GLU A 110 -15.36 -6.74 12.17
C GLU A 110 -14.81 -8.15 11.91
N VAL A 111 -13.94 -8.29 10.90
CA VAL A 111 -13.32 -9.58 10.56
C VAL A 111 -12.43 -10.07 11.72
N LEU A 112 -11.60 -9.19 12.29
CA LEU A 112 -10.71 -9.57 13.40
C LEU A 112 -11.49 -9.99 14.66
N LEU A 113 -12.62 -9.32 14.96
CA LEU A 113 -13.53 -9.70 16.04
C LEU A 113 -14.19 -11.05 15.78
N ALA A 114 -14.74 -11.25 14.57
CA ALA A 114 -15.41 -12.50 14.19
C ALA A 114 -14.45 -13.70 14.22
N MET A 115 -13.16 -13.48 13.93
CA MET A 115 -12.11 -14.48 14.01
C MET A 115 -11.54 -14.67 15.42
N GLY A 116 -11.93 -13.83 16.40
CA GLY A 116 -11.39 -13.86 17.77
C GLY A 116 -9.93 -13.41 17.88
N LEU A 117 -9.41 -12.70 16.87
CA LEU A 117 -8.04 -12.17 16.85
C LEU A 117 -7.91 -10.88 17.69
N ILE A 118 -9.02 -10.15 17.82
CA ILE A 118 -9.19 -9.11 18.85
C ILE A 118 -10.40 -9.47 19.69
N THR A 119 -10.34 -9.16 20.98
CA THR A 119 -11.33 -9.64 21.98
C THR A 119 -12.34 -8.58 22.39
N HIS A 120 -12.13 -7.32 22.00
CA HIS A 120 -12.98 -6.20 22.35
C HIS A 120 -13.10 -5.26 21.16
N ASP A 121 -14.26 -4.61 21.04
CA ASP A 121 -14.48 -3.54 20.07
C ASP A 121 -13.52 -2.38 20.35
N GLN A 122 -12.95 -1.83 19.28
CA GLN A 122 -11.98 -0.75 19.33
C GLN A 122 -12.40 0.37 18.37
N ASP A 123 -12.09 1.59 18.76
CA ASP A 123 -12.26 2.75 17.90
C ASP A 123 -11.12 2.79 16.88
N VAL A 124 -11.42 2.38 15.64
CA VAL A 124 -10.43 2.33 14.55
C VAL A 124 -10.00 3.71 14.10
N THR A 125 -10.72 4.78 14.46
CA THR A 125 -10.29 6.15 14.14
C THR A 125 -9.01 6.55 14.87
N GLN A 126 -8.61 5.80 15.91
CA GLN A 126 -7.32 5.95 16.56
C GLN A 126 -6.18 5.23 15.84
N ALA A 127 -6.49 4.34 14.88
CA ALA A 127 -5.50 3.54 14.17
C ALA A 127 -4.97 4.20 12.89
N TYR A 128 -5.62 5.25 12.40
CA TYR A 128 -5.20 5.98 11.20
C TYR A 128 -5.58 7.46 11.28
N THR A 129 -4.96 8.29 10.44
CA THR A 129 -5.37 9.68 10.20
C THR A 129 -5.17 10.05 8.73
N ASN A 130 -6.05 10.90 8.20
CA ASN A 130 -5.96 11.49 6.87
C ASN A 130 -5.50 12.96 6.90
N ASP A 131 -5.03 13.46 8.05
CA ASP A 131 -4.70 14.89 8.20
C ASP A 131 -3.44 15.28 7.42
N PHE A 132 -2.56 14.32 7.14
CA PHE A 132 -1.25 14.58 6.54
C PHE A 132 -1.20 14.45 5.01
N ILE A 133 -2.30 14.06 4.36
CA ILE A 133 -2.33 13.80 2.90
C ILE A 133 -2.71 15.03 2.05
N ARG A 134 -3.09 16.15 2.69
CA ARG A 134 -3.47 17.41 2.04
C ARG A 134 -2.86 18.61 2.78
N ARG A 135 -2.75 19.75 2.09
CA ARG A 135 -2.37 21.04 2.71
C ARG A 135 -3.53 21.63 3.49
#